data_AF-A0A9E3XZ50-F1
#
_entry.id   AF-A0A9E3XZ50-F1
#
_cell.length_a   1.000
_cell.length_b   1.000
_cell.length_c   1.000
_cell.angle_alpha   90.00
_cell.angle_beta   90.00
_cell.angle_gamma   90.00
#
_symmetry.space_group_name_H-M   'P 1'
#
loop_
_entity.id
_entity.type
_entity.pdbx_description
1 polymer ?
#
loop_
_entity_poly.entity_id
_entity_poly.type
_entity_poly.pdbx_seq_one_letter_code
_entity_poly.pdbx_strand_id
1 'polypeptide(L)' 'LVTEGFGFDGDRLWITVHESDDEAEAIWHEQVGVPMDRIQRLGDKDNFWQMGDTGP' A
#
# COMPACT_ATOMS: atom_id res chain seq x y z
N LEU A 1 11.89 8.01 1.75
CA LEU A 1 13.01 7.21 1.18
C LEU A 1 12.85 7.03 -0.33
N VAL A 2 11.75 6.45 -0.81
CA VAL A 2 11.58 6.12 -2.24
C VAL A 2 11.61 7.35 -3.16
N THR A 3 10.78 8.37 -2.88
CA THR A 3 10.75 9.61 -3.68
C THR A 3 11.94 10.51 -3.36
N GLU A 4 12.11 10.89 -2.09
CA GLU A 4 13.12 11.89 -1.67
C GLU A 4 14.56 11.36 -1.60
N GLY A 5 14.74 10.09 -1.24
CA GLY A 5 16.08 9.51 -1.01
C GLY A 5 16.65 8.86 -2.27
N PHE A 6 15.85 8.02 -2.92
CA PHE A 6 16.25 7.32 -4.14
C PHE A 6 15.87 8.06 -5.42
N GLY A 7 15.07 9.13 -5.34
CA GLY A 7 14.74 9.97 -6.49
C GLY A 7 13.73 9.34 -7.46
N PHE A 8 12.92 8.36 -7.01
CA PHE A 8 11.87 7.80 -7.86
C PHE A 8 10.75 8.81 -8.06
N ASP A 9 10.25 8.84 -9.29
CA ASP A 9 9.05 9.60 -9.64
C ASP A 9 7.81 8.98 -8.98
N GLY A 10 7.18 9.73 -8.08
CA GLY A 10 5.97 9.33 -7.36
C GLY A 10 4.81 9.02 -8.30
N ASP A 11 4.73 9.71 -9.43
CA ASP A 11 3.70 9.52 -10.46
C ASP A 11 3.92 8.21 -11.24
N ARG A 12 4.90 7.39 -10.88
CA ARG A 12 5.10 6.04 -11.44
C ARG A 12 4.90 4.94 -10.42
N LEU A 13 4.62 5.29 -9.17
CA LEU A 13 4.37 4.32 -8.10
C LEU A 13 2.89 3.93 -8.08
N TRP A 14 2.67 2.68 -7.64
CA TRP A 14 1.38 2.06 -7.42
C TRP A 14 1.41 1.41 -6.04
N ILE A 15 0.28 1.46 -5.36
CA ILE A 15 0.14 0.96 -3.99
C ILE A 15 -0.96 -0.08 -3.96
N THR A 16 -0.76 -1.13 -3.18
CA THR A 16 -1.80 -2.11 -2.86
C THR A 16 -2.08 -2.09 -1.36
N VAL A 17 -3.34 -2.07 -0.96
CA VAL A 17 -3.79 -2.22 0.44
C VAL A 17 -4.68 -3.45 0.61
N HIS A 18 -4.80 -3.97 1.83
CA HIS A 18 -5.67 -5.11 2.06
C HIS A 18 -7.14 -4.69 1.87
N GLU A 19 -8.00 -5.56 1.35
CA GLU A 19 -9.39 -5.19 1.04
C GLU A 19 -10.19 -4.71 2.25
N SER A 20 -9.84 -5.22 3.44
CA SER A 20 -10.45 -4.86 4.72
C SER A 20 -9.72 -3.74 5.48
N ASP A 21 -8.64 -3.17 4.93
CA ASP A 21 -7.80 -2.18 5.60
C ASP A 21 -8.06 -0.77 5.07
N ASP A 22 -9.13 -0.17 5.57
CA ASP A 22 -9.52 1.21 5.24
C ASP A 22 -8.53 2.24 5.79
N GLU A 23 -7.83 1.92 6.88
CA GLU A 23 -6.87 2.82 7.51
C GLU A 23 -5.65 3.02 6.61
N ALA A 24 -5.11 1.93 6.05
CA ALA A 24 -3.98 2.00 5.13
C ALA A 24 -4.31 2.80 3.86
N GLU A 25 -5.49 2.58 3.27
CA GLU A 25 -5.93 3.37 2.10
C GLU A 25 -6.00 4.86 2.43
N ALA A 26 -6.62 5.22 3.57
CA ALA A 26 -6.75 6.60 4.00
C ALA A 26 -5.39 7.26 4.25
N ILE A 27 -4.42 6.56 4.85
CA ILE A 27 -3.06 7.10 5.04
C ILE A 27 -2.41 7.39 3.69
N TRP A 28 -2.44 6.44 2.75
CA TRP A 28 -1.84 6.62 1.44
C TRP A 28 -2.50 7.75 0.64
N HIS A 29 -3.82 7.85 0.72
CA HIS A 29 -4.56 8.87 -0.01
C HIS A 29 -4.44 10.25 0.64
N GLU A 30 -4.75 10.37 1.93
CA GLU A 30 -4.93 11.66 2.61
C GLU A 30 -3.62 12.24 3.14
N GLN A 31 -2.73 11.40 3.68
CA GLN A 31 -1.50 11.87 4.31
C GLN A 31 -0.33 11.88 3.33
N VAL A 32 -0.23 10.84 2.48
CA VAL A 32 0.85 10.75 1.48
C VAL A 32 0.46 11.43 0.16
N GLY A 33 -0.83 11.49 -0.17
CA GLY A 33 -1.32 12.17 -1.38
C GLY A 33 -1.35 11.29 -2.63
N VAL A 34 -1.35 9.96 -2.49
CA VAL A 34 -1.45 9.05 -3.64
C VAL A 34 -2.88 9.13 -4.22
N PRO A 35 -3.03 9.34 -5.54
CA PRO A 35 -4.33 9.32 -6.20
C PRO A 35 -5.07 8.00 -5.99
N MET A 36 -6.38 8.05 -5.77
CA MET A 36 -7.19 6.85 -5.47
C MET A 36 -7.17 5.83 -6.61
N ASP A 37 -7.02 6.27 -7.86
CA ASP A 37 -6.89 5.39 -9.04
C ASP A 37 -5.56 4.62 -9.09
N ARG A 38 -4.61 4.93 -8.19
CA ARG A 38 -3.31 4.26 -8.03
C ARG A 38 -3.19 3.43 -6.76
N ILE A 39 -4.28 3.31 -6.01
CA ILE A 39 -4.37 2.45 -4.83
C ILE A 39 -5.32 1.29 -5.17
N GLN A 40 -4.82 0.06 -5.07
CA GLN A 40 -5.60 -1.14 -5.35
C GLN A 40 -5.87 -1.94 -4.07
N ARG A 41 -7.12 -2.33 -3.85
CA ARG A 41 -7.50 -3.25 -2.78
C ARG A 41 -7.34 -4.69 -3.24
N LEU A 42 -6.60 -5.47 -2.49
CA LEU A 42 -6.36 -6.89 -2.76
C LEU A 42 -6.62 -7.71 -1.49
N GLY A 43 -7.09 -8.95 -1.65
CA GLY A 43 -7.40 -9.83 -0.52
C GLY A 43 -6.19 -10.59 0.03
N ASP A 44 -6.47 -11.55 0.92
CA ASP A 44 -5.47 -12.27 1.71
C ASP A 44 -4.31 -12.85 0.89
N LYS A 45 -4.61 -13.37 -0.30
CA LYS A 45 -3.62 -14.02 -1.16
C LYS A 45 -2.45 -13.10 -1.54
N ASP A 46 -2.74 -11.82 -1.74
CA ASP A 46 -1.81 -10.88 -2.35
C ASP A 46 -1.33 -9.81 -1.36
N ASN A 47 -2.15 -9.49 -0.35
CA ASN A 47 -1.84 -8.40 0.57
C ASN A 47 -2.12 -8.71 2.04
N PHE A 48 -2.03 -9.99 2.39
CA PHE A 48 -1.93 -10.44 3.78
C PHE A 48 -0.69 -11.31 3.91
N TRP A 49 0.15 -10.97 4.89
CA TRP A 49 1.39 -11.70 5.13
C TRP A 49 1.29 -12.45 6.45
N GLN A 50 1.69 -13.72 6.41
CA GLN A 50 1.80 -14.58 7.59
C GLN A 50 3.15 -15.30 7.54
N MET A 51 3.78 -15.45 8.71
CA MET A 51 5.04 -16.19 8.83
C MET A 51 4.92 -17.67 8.43
N GLY A 52 3.73 -18.26 8.55
CA GLY A 52 3.45 -19.68 8.35
C GLY A 52 2.24 -20.10 9.20
N ASP A 53 2.03 -21.41 9.40
CA ASP A 53 0.85 -21.95 10.12
C ASP A 53 0.71 -21.44 11.56
N THR A 54 1.82 -21.05 12.18
CA THR A 54 1.84 -20.39 13.50
C THR A 54 2.93 -19.33 13.53
N GLY A 55 2.59 -18.20 14.14
CA GLY A 55 3.44 -17.01 14.18
C GLY A 55 2.56 -15.76 14.30
N PRO A 56 3.17 -14.57 14.45
CA PRO A 56 2.45 -13.32 14.23
C PRO A 56 1.95 -13.20 12.78
#